data_AF-A0A7X8BR35-F1
#
_entry.id   AF-A0A7X8BR35-F1
#
_cell.length_a   1.000
_cell.length_b   1.000
_cell.length_c   1.000
_cell.angle_alpha   90.00
_cell.angle_beta   90.00
_cell.angle_gamma   90.00
#
_symmetry.space_group_name_H-M   'P 1'
#
loop_
_entity.id
_entity.type
_entity.pdbx_description
1 polymer ?
#
loop_
_entity_poly.entity_id
_entity_poly.type
_entity_poly.pdbx_seq_one_letter_code
_entity_poly.pdbx_strand_id
1 'polypeptide(L)'
;DVVNEDGTELFPGISTVNTDRWREAANAAKEIIDMGEYDLHRVETNGNHDPLKSYQGTFLNLWNNEIIWGRYMGGYYTRVHTTPRAAGGVAYGGVGPTQQQVDAYAMNNGLYPITGYGPEGNPIIDPSSGYSEEGFTDLQHPLDGGAARRTFNMFNNREPRFYATVLWSGSKLPYTGSNATVNFGFNGNSGGGVSHDYPKPGYMTRKWTDPSLNTSGGQWGNITWPIFRYAEILLNYVEALNEYDPNNPDILRYLNEVRDRAGVPDIEDVYADAVGNQDRMRELIRKERRVELAFENKRFFDTRTWMIAEEVDGGPMWGMDTSSAAPSPNAATTPDTFWNRTVFETRVFEPKHYLYPFHQRELDRNKLITQNYGW
;
A
#
# COMPACT_ATOMS: atom_id res chain seq x y z
N ASP A 1 15.13 12.26 28.31
CA ASP A 1 14.73 13.29 27.33
C ASP A 1 15.94 13.82 26.59
N VAL A 2 15.81 14.11 25.30
CA VAL A 2 16.85 14.79 24.52
C VAL A 2 16.59 16.29 24.62
N VAL A 3 17.57 17.02 25.14
CA VAL A 3 17.50 18.46 25.37
C VAL A 3 18.59 19.17 24.58
N ASN A 4 18.29 20.37 24.10
CA ASN A 4 19.29 21.29 23.57
C ASN A 4 20.24 21.76 24.67
N GLU A 5 21.37 22.35 24.27
CA GLU A 5 22.32 22.96 25.23
C GLU A 5 21.67 24.06 26.09
N ASP A 6 20.61 24.70 25.59
CA ASP A 6 19.82 25.72 26.32
C ASP A 6 18.77 25.12 27.27
N GLY A 7 18.66 23.79 27.36
CA GLY A 7 17.71 23.07 28.18
C GLY A 7 16.33 22.87 27.55
N THR A 8 16.09 23.34 26.32
CA THR A 8 14.84 23.13 25.60
C THR A 8 14.68 21.65 25.22
N GLU A 9 13.56 21.03 25.59
CA GLU A 9 13.23 19.68 25.14
C GLU A 9 13.00 19.66 23.62
N LEU A 10 13.64 18.71 22.92
CA LEU A 10 13.43 18.54 21.49
C LEU A 10 12.09 17.89 21.15
N PHE A 11 11.52 17.15 22.10
CA PHE A 11 10.21 16.51 21.98
C PHE A 11 9.36 16.92 23.16
N PRO A 12 8.13 17.41 22.95
CA PRO A 12 7.23 17.72 24.06
C PRO A 12 6.95 16.44 24.86
N GLY A 13 7.17 16.49 26.17
CA GLY A 13 6.80 15.38 27.06
C GLY A 13 5.31 15.03 26.95
N ILE A 14 4.98 13.74 27.04
CA ILE A 14 3.61 13.22 26.82
C ILE A 14 2.54 13.88 27.71
N SER A 15 2.93 14.34 28.91
CA SER A 15 2.08 15.06 29.86
C SER A 15 1.74 16.50 29.45
N THR A 16 2.39 17.03 28.41
CA THR A 16 2.19 18.37 27.86
C THR A 16 1.52 18.35 26.48
N VAL A 17 1.09 17.17 26.01
CA VAL A 17 0.44 17.01 24.70
C VAL A 17 -0.87 17.78 24.69
N ASN A 18 -0.91 18.84 23.89
CA ASN A 18 -2.13 19.59 23.63
C ASN A 18 -3.06 18.78 22.71
N THR A 19 -4.12 18.21 23.29
CA THR A 19 -5.14 17.45 22.54
C THR A 19 -5.91 18.32 21.55
N ASP A 20 -5.87 19.65 21.68
CA ASP A 20 -6.47 20.56 20.71
C ASP A 20 -5.81 20.50 19.33
N ARG A 21 -4.59 19.94 19.20
CA ARG A 21 -3.96 19.71 17.90
C ARG A 21 -4.77 18.80 16.99
N TRP A 22 -5.51 17.85 17.55
CA TRP A 22 -6.42 17.02 16.75
C TRP A 22 -7.61 17.82 16.24
N ARG A 23 -8.16 18.73 17.07
CA ARG A 23 -9.20 19.67 16.61
C ARG A 23 -8.68 20.60 15.51
N GLU A 24 -7.47 21.14 15.66
CA GLU A 24 -6.83 21.98 14.63
C GLU A 24 -6.62 21.21 13.32
N ALA A 25 -6.14 19.96 13.40
CA ALA A 25 -5.97 19.09 12.24
C ALA A 25 -7.31 18.77 11.56
N ALA A 26 -8.36 18.47 12.35
CA ALA A 26 -9.70 18.23 11.83
C ALA A 26 -10.25 19.48 11.13
N ASN A 27 -10.11 20.67 11.73
CA ASN A 27 -10.55 21.92 11.13
C ASN A 27 -9.80 22.21 9.81
N ALA A 28 -8.48 22.04 9.77
CA ALA A 28 -7.69 22.28 8.56
C ALA A 28 -8.08 21.33 7.41
N ALA A 29 -8.33 20.05 7.70
CA ALA A 29 -8.83 19.12 6.70
C ALA A 29 -10.26 19.48 6.25
N LYS A 30 -11.11 19.90 7.19
CA LYS A 30 -12.49 20.32 6.91
C LYS A 30 -12.57 21.57 6.05
N GLU A 31 -11.66 22.52 6.22
CA GLU A 31 -11.56 23.70 5.35
C GLU A 31 -11.41 23.29 3.88
N ILE A 32 -10.55 22.31 3.57
CA ILE A 32 -10.36 21.81 2.20
C ILE A 32 -11.62 21.11 1.69
N ILE A 33 -12.26 20.29 2.52
CA ILE A 33 -13.53 19.61 2.19
C ILE A 33 -14.62 20.63 1.85
N ASP A 34 -14.74 21.70 2.66
CA ASP A 34 -15.77 22.73 2.52
C ASP A 34 -15.55 23.68 1.34
N MET A 35 -14.36 23.69 0.73
CA MET A 35 -14.15 24.43 -0.53
C MET A 35 -15.01 23.85 -1.65
N GLY A 36 -15.28 22.55 -1.65
CA GLY A 36 -16.03 21.87 -2.72
C GLY A 36 -15.32 21.85 -4.09
N GLU A 37 -14.00 22.06 -4.10
CA GLU A 37 -13.18 22.15 -5.33
C GLU A 37 -12.59 20.79 -5.76
N TYR A 38 -12.59 19.80 -4.88
CA TYR A 38 -12.01 18.47 -5.10
C TYR A 38 -13.04 17.39 -4.81
N ASP A 39 -12.91 16.26 -5.50
CA ASP A 39 -13.79 15.12 -5.33
C ASP A 39 -13.02 13.81 -5.53
N LEU A 40 -13.50 12.73 -4.93
CA LEU A 40 -12.96 11.40 -5.15
C LEU A 40 -13.13 11.03 -6.63
N HIS A 41 -12.08 10.51 -7.25
CA HIS A 41 -12.17 10.09 -8.64
C HIS A 41 -13.15 8.91 -8.77
N ARG A 42 -14.21 9.10 -9.56
CA ARG A 42 -15.24 8.10 -9.86
C ARG A 42 -15.40 7.90 -11.37
N VAL A 43 -15.58 6.65 -11.77
CA VAL A 43 -15.74 6.22 -13.15
C VAL A 43 -16.96 5.31 -13.24
N GLU A 44 -17.82 5.59 -14.22
CA GLU A 44 -18.97 4.77 -14.56
C GLU A 44 -18.66 3.92 -15.81
N THR A 45 -18.90 2.61 -15.76
CA THR A 45 -18.84 1.72 -16.92
C THR A 45 -20.24 1.15 -17.19
N ASN A 46 -20.78 1.41 -18.38
CA ASN A 46 -22.13 0.99 -18.77
C ASN A 46 -23.24 1.46 -17.81
N GLY A 47 -23.08 2.66 -17.25
CA GLY A 47 -24.04 3.26 -16.31
C GLY A 47 -24.02 2.69 -14.89
N ASN A 48 -22.97 1.94 -14.53
CA ASN A 48 -22.73 1.51 -13.15
C ASN A 48 -21.33 1.93 -12.69
N HIS A 49 -21.22 2.25 -11.39
CA HIS A 49 -19.95 2.56 -10.74
C HIS A 49 -18.95 1.44 -11.00
N ASP A 50 -17.74 1.82 -11.41
CA ASP A 50 -16.62 0.92 -11.66
C ASP A 50 -15.53 1.22 -10.62
N PRO A 51 -15.53 0.53 -9.47
CA PRO A 51 -14.60 0.82 -8.39
C PRO A 51 -13.13 0.65 -8.78
N LEU A 52 -12.87 -0.34 -9.65
CA LEU A 52 -11.53 -0.67 -10.10
C LEU A 52 -10.97 0.44 -10.98
N LYS A 53 -11.74 0.92 -11.97
CA LYS A 53 -11.32 2.07 -12.78
C LYS A 53 -11.31 3.37 -12.00
N SER A 54 -12.23 3.55 -11.05
CA SER A 54 -12.25 4.70 -10.14
C SER A 54 -10.95 4.78 -9.35
N TYR A 55 -10.48 3.66 -8.78
CA TYR A 55 -9.19 3.63 -8.08
C TYR A 55 -8.01 3.76 -9.04
N GLN A 56 -8.01 3.08 -10.19
CA GLN A 56 -6.93 3.19 -11.18
C GLN A 56 -6.75 4.62 -11.71
N GLY A 57 -7.86 5.33 -11.94
CA GLY A 57 -7.84 6.70 -12.44
C GLY A 57 -7.13 7.67 -11.50
N THR A 58 -7.09 7.40 -10.19
CA THR A 58 -6.36 8.24 -9.22
C THR A 58 -4.87 8.35 -9.51
N PHE A 59 -4.29 7.32 -10.15
CA PHE A 59 -2.85 7.23 -10.44
C PHE A 59 -2.50 7.06 -11.93
N LEU A 60 -3.47 6.77 -12.80
CA LEU A 60 -3.27 6.68 -14.25
C LEU A 60 -3.77 7.92 -15.00
N ASN A 61 -4.81 8.61 -14.51
CA ASN A 61 -5.31 9.82 -15.14
C ASN A 61 -4.53 11.03 -14.66
N LEU A 62 -3.88 11.72 -15.59
CA LEU A 62 -3.12 12.93 -15.33
C LEU A 62 -4.06 14.04 -14.84
N TRP A 63 -3.70 14.71 -13.74
CA TRP A 63 -4.45 15.86 -13.19
C TRP A 63 -5.95 15.59 -13.05
N ASN A 64 -6.30 14.40 -12.54
CA ASN A 64 -7.68 14.09 -12.18
C ASN A 64 -8.17 15.01 -11.05
N ASN A 65 -9.50 15.04 -10.86
CA ASN A 65 -10.22 15.86 -9.89
C ASN A 65 -9.86 15.62 -8.42
N GLU A 66 -9.11 14.56 -8.13
CA GLU A 66 -8.68 14.24 -6.77
C GLU A 66 -7.34 14.89 -6.42
N ILE A 67 -6.53 15.30 -7.40
CA ILE A 67 -5.17 15.81 -7.18
C ILE A 67 -5.23 17.26 -6.71
N ILE A 68 -4.81 17.50 -5.47
CA ILE A 68 -4.70 18.83 -4.85
C ILE A 68 -3.34 19.44 -5.18
N TRP A 69 -2.28 18.67 -4.93
CA TRP A 69 -0.92 19.05 -5.30
C TRP A 69 -0.21 17.84 -5.89
N GLY A 70 0.35 17.98 -7.08
CA GLY A 70 1.03 16.89 -7.78
C GLY A 70 2.24 17.35 -8.55
N ARG A 71 3.08 16.38 -8.93
CA ARG A 71 4.25 16.60 -9.78
C ARG A 71 4.09 15.86 -11.11
N TYR A 72 4.01 16.61 -12.20
CA TYR A 72 4.04 16.05 -13.55
C TYR A 72 5.45 15.61 -13.93
N MET A 73 5.59 14.36 -14.38
CA MET A 73 6.88 13.79 -14.78
C MET A 73 6.73 12.68 -15.83
N GLY A 74 7.83 12.36 -16.51
CA GLY A 74 7.90 11.19 -17.39
C GLY A 74 7.76 9.89 -16.58
N GLY A 75 7.01 8.92 -17.10
CA GLY A 75 6.67 7.70 -16.39
C GLY A 75 7.79 6.64 -16.33
N TYR A 76 8.92 6.87 -17.02
CA TYR A 76 10.02 5.89 -17.13
C TYR A 76 10.48 5.38 -15.77
N TYR A 77 10.91 6.27 -14.87
CA TYR A 77 11.51 5.87 -13.60
C TYR A 77 10.54 5.07 -12.73
N THR A 78 9.27 5.46 -12.64
CA THR A 78 8.28 4.71 -11.87
C THR A 78 7.99 3.35 -12.53
N ARG A 79 7.67 3.36 -13.83
CA ARG A 79 7.17 2.17 -14.53
C ARG A 79 8.24 1.13 -14.80
N VAL A 80 9.50 1.51 -15.02
CA VAL A 80 10.58 0.53 -15.24
C VAL A 80 10.82 -0.35 -14.00
N HIS A 81 10.62 0.20 -12.80
CA HIS A 81 10.74 -0.55 -11.55
C HIS A 81 9.47 -1.35 -11.18
N THR A 82 8.29 -0.97 -11.67
CA THR A 82 7.06 -1.75 -11.52
C THR A 82 6.78 -2.70 -12.70
N THR A 83 7.67 -2.75 -13.69
CA THR A 83 7.57 -3.66 -14.83
C THR A 83 8.40 -4.92 -14.59
N PRO A 84 7.80 -6.13 -14.63
CA PRO A 84 8.52 -7.39 -14.50
C PRO A 84 9.36 -7.70 -15.74
N ARG A 85 10.44 -8.46 -15.59
CA ARG A 85 11.34 -8.86 -16.69
C ARG A 85 10.63 -9.57 -17.84
N ALA A 86 9.55 -10.29 -17.56
CA ALA A 86 8.70 -10.94 -18.56
C ALA A 86 8.11 -9.98 -19.62
N ALA A 87 8.15 -8.67 -19.38
CA ALA A 87 7.82 -7.63 -20.37
C ALA A 87 8.63 -7.76 -21.66
N GLY A 88 9.91 -8.11 -21.53
CA GLY A 88 10.93 -7.77 -22.52
C GLY A 88 11.37 -6.30 -22.45
N GLY A 89 12.36 -5.92 -23.26
CA GLY A 89 12.93 -4.57 -23.23
C GLY A 89 13.67 -4.25 -21.92
N VAL A 90 13.52 -3.01 -21.44
CA VAL A 90 14.07 -2.56 -20.15
C VAL A 90 13.01 -2.75 -19.06
N ALA A 91 13.32 -3.53 -18.04
CA ALA A 91 12.42 -3.83 -16.93
C ALA A 91 13.26 -4.30 -15.73
N TYR A 92 12.96 -3.80 -14.52
CA TYR A 92 13.77 -4.06 -13.33
C TYR A 92 13.06 -4.84 -12.22
N GLY A 93 11.73 -4.93 -12.23
CA GLY A 93 11.01 -5.72 -11.23
C GLY A 93 11.26 -5.32 -9.77
N GLY A 94 11.65 -4.07 -9.50
CA GLY A 94 12.25 -3.63 -8.24
C GLY A 94 11.28 -3.25 -7.12
N VAL A 95 9.98 -3.03 -7.42
CA VAL A 95 9.00 -2.65 -6.40
C VAL A 95 8.00 -3.77 -6.16
N GLY A 96 8.01 -4.34 -4.95
CA GLY A 96 7.10 -5.41 -4.55
C GLY A 96 6.49 -5.20 -3.17
N PRO A 97 5.17 -5.44 -2.99
CA PRO A 97 4.59 -5.51 -1.64
C PRO A 97 5.23 -6.65 -0.85
N THR A 98 5.39 -6.45 0.45
CA THR A 98 5.58 -7.57 1.38
C THR A 98 4.29 -8.37 1.49
N GLN A 99 4.37 -9.59 1.99
CA GLN A 99 3.20 -10.38 2.35
C GLN A 99 2.30 -9.62 3.34
N GLN A 100 2.89 -8.88 4.29
CA GLN A 100 2.10 -8.06 5.21
C GLN A 100 1.30 -6.96 4.51
N GLN A 101 1.78 -6.43 3.36
CA GLN A 101 0.97 -5.50 2.55
C GLN A 101 -0.10 -6.24 1.75
N VAL A 102 0.18 -7.44 1.25
CA VAL A 102 -0.81 -8.31 0.60
C VAL A 102 -1.94 -8.66 1.57
N ASP A 103 -1.62 -8.94 2.83
CA ASP A 103 -2.54 -9.28 3.91
C ASP A 103 -3.43 -8.10 4.34
N ALA A 104 -2.99 -6.86 4.07
CA ALA A 104 -3.67 -5.64 4.51
C ALA A 104 -4.94 -5.31 3.70
N TYR A 105 -5.09 -5.85 2.49
CA TYR A 105 -6.28 -5.63 1.67
C TYR A 105 -7.44 -6.47 2.17
N ALA A 106 -8.63 -5.88 2.24
CA ALA A 106 -9.86 -6.58 2.57
C ALA A 106 -10.22 -7.62 1.51
N MET A 107 -11.09 -8.55 1.92
CA MET A 107 -11.88 -9.37 1.01
C MET A 107 -12.98 -8.50 0.36
N ASN A 108 -13.65 -9.00 -0.68
CA ASN A 108 -14.69 -8.27 -1.39
C ASN A 108 -15.96 -8.00 -0.55
N ASN A 109 -16.11 -8.68 0.58
CA ASN A 109 -17.13 -8.42 1.59
C ASN A 109 -16.70 -7.36 2.63
N GLY A 110 -15.52 -6.73 2.45
CA GLY A 110 -15.00 -5.68 3.32
C GLY A 110 -14.28 -6.18 4.58
N LEU A 111 -14.27 -7.49 4.86
CA LEU A 111 -13.54 -8.06 6.00
C LEU A 111 -12.04 -8.08 5.70
N TYR A 112 -11.24 -7.50 6.59
CA TYR A 112 -9.79 -7.69 6.61
C TYR A 112 -9.46 -9.13 7.03
N PRO A 113 -8.81 -9.93 6.16
CA PRO A 113 -8.66 -11.36 6.39
C PRO A 113 -7.66 -11.70 7.48
N ILE A 114 -6.67 -10.83 7.73
CA ILE A 114 -5.65 -11.02 8.76
C ILE A 114 -5.90 -10.05 9.91
N THR A 115 -6.13 -10.60 11.10
CA THR A 115 -6.43 -9.82 12.32
C THR A 115 -5.19 -9.54 13.17
N GLY A 116 -4.10 -10.26 12.91
CA GLY A 116 -2.82 -10.10 13.58
C GLY A 116 -1.83 -11.17 13.14
N TYR A 117 -0.71 -11.25 13.85
CA TYR A 117 0.30 -12.28 13.64
C TYR A 117 0.64 -12.94 14.97
N GLY A 118 0.81 -14.27 14.95
CA GLY A 118 1.30 -15.02 16.10
C GLY A 118 2.79 -14.78 16.36
N PRO A 119 3.35 -15.33 17.46
CA PRO A 119 4.74 -15.11 17.87
C PRO A 119 5.79 -15.52 16.83
N GLU A 120 5.47 -16.50 15.99
CA GLU A 120 6.34 -17.01 14.93
C GLU A 120 6.16 -16.27 13.59
N GLY A 121 5.32 -15.22 13.55
CA GLY A 121 4.99 -14.48 12.33
C GLY A 121 3.91 -15.12 11.46
N ASN A 122 3.27 -16.19 11.92
CA ASN A 122 2.14 -16.82 11.23
C ASN A 122 0.91 -15.90 11.28
N PRO A 123 0.17 -15.72 10.18
CA PRO A 123 -1.03 -14.87 10.16
C PRO A 123 -2.15 -15.47 11.02
N ILE A 124 -2.84 -14.62 11.76
CA ILE A 124 -4.11 -14.97 12.41
C ILE A 124 -5.23 -14.65 11.41
N ILE A 125 -5.80 -15.68 10.81
CA ILE A 125 -6.83 -15.56 9.77
C ILE A 125 -8.20 -15.42 10.44
N ASP A 126 -8.99 -14.43 10.00
CA ASP A 126 -10.41 -14.34 10.31
C ASP A 126 -11.18 -15.42 9.51
N PRO A 127 -11.76 -16.43 10.19
CA PRO A 127 -12.45 -17.52 9.50
C PRO A 127 -13.72 -17.07 8.77
N SER A 128 -14.28 -15.90 9.10
CA SER A 128 -15.47 -15.34 8.45
C SER A 128 -15.16 -14.61 7.14
N SER A 129 -13.89 -14.27 6.91
CA SER A 129 -13.46 -13.50 5.74
C SER A 129 -13.57 -14.28 4.42
N GLY A 130 -13.53 -15.61 4.47
CA GLY A 130 -13.44 -16.47 3.29
C GLY A 130 -12.03 -16.55 2.67
N TYR A 131 -11.02 -16.00 3.34
CA TYR A 131 -9.62 -16.09 2.94
C TYR A 131 -9.04 -17.49 3.16
N SER A 132 -8.19 -17.96 2.24
CA SER A 132 -7.52 -19.25 2.35
C SER A 132 -6.15 -19.21 1.69
N GLU A 133 -5.15 -19.79 2.34
CA GLU A 133 -3.81 -20.03 1.81
C GLU A 133 -3.63 -21.49 1.36
N GLU A 134 -4.73 -22.18 1.07
CA GLU A 134 -4.70 -23.57 0.63
C GLU A 134 -5.38 -23.73 -0.71
N GLY A 135 -4.72 -24.44 -1.62
CA GLY A 135 -5.29 -24.80 -2.91
C GLY A 135 -5.42 -23.64 -3.89
N PHE A 136 -6.09 -23.93 -5.00
CA PHE A 136 -6.22 -23.04 -6.14
C PHE A 136 -7.64 -23.07 -6.67
N THR A 137 -8.08 -21.94 -7.22
CA THR A 137 -9.30 -21.82 -8.00
C THR A 137 -9.04 -20.99 -9.24
N ASP A 138 -9.87 -21.16 -10.26
CA ASP A 138 -9.72 -20.39 -11.49
C ASP A 138 -10.33 -19.00 -11.32
N LEU A 139 -9.50 -17.97 -11.43
CA LEU A 139 -9.90 -16.56 -11.35
C LEU A 139 -9.86 -15.91 -12.73
N GLN A 140 -10.98 -15.29 -13.13
CA GLN A 140 -10.94 -14.31 -14.20
C GLN A 140 -10.50 -12.96 -13.61
N HIS A 141 -9.21 -12.65 -13.72
CA HIS A 141 -8.66 -11.41 -13.17
C HIS A 141 -9.35 -10.19 -13.82
N PRO A 142 -9.86 -9.22 -13.05
CA PRO A 142 -10.70 -8.15 -13.57
C PRO A 142 -9.98 -7.20 -14.56
N LEU A 143 -8.64 -7.15 -14.50
CA LEU A 143 -7.81 -6.33 -15.40
C LEU A 143 -7.10 -7.09 -16.53
N ASP A 144 -7.00 -8.42 -16.49
CA ASP A 144 -6.11 -9.14 -17.43
C ASP A 144 -6.82 -9.46 -18.76
N GLY A 145 -8.16 -9.44 -18.73
CA GLY A 145 -9.02 -9.93 -19.79
C GLY A 145 -8.83 -11.42 -20.07
N GLY A 146 -9.68 -11.97 -20.94
CA GLY A 146 -9.59 -13.37 -21.37
C GLY A 146 -10.12 -14.37 -20.33
N ALA A 147 -9.67 -15.62 -20.45
CA ALA A 147 -10.16 -16.74 -19.66
C ALA A 147 -9.60 -16.76 -18.22
N ALA A 148 -10.33 -17.43 -17.34
CA ALA A 148 -9.91 -17.66 -15.96
C ALA A 148 -8.60 -18.47 -15.90
N ARG A 149 -7.82 -18.24 -14.83
CA ARG A 149 -6.50 -18.85 -14.62
C ARG A 149 -6.40 -19.44 -13.22
N ARG A 150 -5.71 -20.59 -13.11
CA ARG A 150 -5.35 -21.23 -11.84
C ARG A 150 -4.66 -20.21 -10.94
N THR A 151 -5.33 -19.81 -9.88
CA THR A 151 -4.93 -18.75 -8.96
C THR A 151 -4.94 -19.28 -7.55
N PHE A 152 -3.87 -19.02 -6.80
CA PHE A 152 -3.75 -19.43 -5.41
C PHE A 152 -4.82 -18.74 -4.56
N ASN A 153 -5.47 -19.48 -3.65
CA ASN A 153 -6.73 -19.04 -3.06
C ASN A 153 -6.66 -17.69 -2.31
N MET A 154 -5.48 -17.28 -1.85
CA MET A 154 -5.30 -16.03 -1.12
C MET A 154 -5.56 -14.76 -1.97
N PHE A 155 -5.59 -14.87 -3.30
CA PHE A 155 -5.83 -13.74 -4.22
C PHE A 155 -7.26 -13.68 -4.75
N ASN A 156 -8.10 -14.64 -4.38
CA ASN A 156 -9.50 -14.67 -4.78
C ASN A 156 -10.36 -13.80 -3.88
N ASN A 157 -11.45 -13.27 -4.44
CA ASN A 157 -12.45 -12.50 -3.71
C ASN A 157 -11.86 -11.35 -2.88
N ARG A 158 -10.85 -10.65 -3.40
CA ARG A 158 -10.24 -9.48 -2.76
C ARG A 158 -10.96 -8.20 -3.17
N GLU A 159 -10.78 -7.12 -2.43
CA GLU A 159 -11.31 -5.81 -2.82
C GLU A 159 -10.68 -5.29 -4.14
N PRO A 160 -11.35 -4.41 -4.91
CA PRO A 160 -10.83 -3.87 -6.18
C PRO A 160 -9.43 -3.27 -6.10
N ARG A 161 -9.08 -2.59 -5.00
CA ARG A 161 -7.75 -1.99 -4.80
C ARG A 161 -6.62 -3.01 -4.75
N PHE A 162 -6.89 -4.24 -4.30
CA PHE A 162 -5.92 -5.33 -4.35
C PHE A 162 -5.52 -5.64 -5.79
N TYR A 163 -6.51 -5.84 -6.67
CA TYR A 163 -6.30 -6.17 -8.09
C TYR A 163 -5.63 -5.05 -8.88
N ALA A 164 -5.84 -3.79 -8.49
CA ALA A 164 -5.15 -2.64 -9.07
C ALA A 164 -3.69 -2.51 -8.62
N THR A 165 -3.35 -3.03 -7.44
CA THR A 165 -2.09 -2.71 -6.76
C THR A 165 -1.11 -3.86 -6.71
N VAL A 166 -1.57 -5.11 -6.63
CA VAL A 166 -0.71 -6.28 -6.46
C VAL A 166 -0.64 -7.06 -7.78
N LEU A 167 0.58 -7.37 -8.21
CA LEU A 167 0.89 -8.32 -9.27
C LEU A 167 1.55 -9.55 -8.64
N TRP A 168 1.00 -10.74 -8.87
CA TRP A 168 1.52 -12.00 -8.34
C TRP A 168 1.92 -12.96 -9.46
N SER A 169 2.71 -13.97 -9.12
CA SER A 169 3.14 -15.02 -10.05
C SER A 169 1.92 -15.73 -10.68
N GLY A 170 1.97 -16.11 -11.95
CA GLY A 170 0.82 -16.69 -12.66
C GLY A 170 -0.19 -15.67 -13.21
N SER A 171 -0.07 -14.38 -12.87
CA SER A 171 -0.87 -13.31 -13.49
C SER A 171 -0.44 -13.04 -14.93
N LYS A 172 -1.35 -12.54 -15.76
CA LYS A 172 -0.98 -12.01 -17.08
C LYS A 172 -0.41 -10.60 -16.90
N LEU A 173 0.53 -10.24 -17.75
CA LEU A 173 1.05 -8.87 -17.77
C LEU A 173 -0.03 -7.85 -18.10
N PRO A 174 -0.05 -6.72 -17.38
CA PRO A 174 -1.15 -5.79 -17.42
C PRO A 174 -0.94 -4.66 -18.43
N TYR A 175 -0.20 -4.84 -19.54
CA TYR A 175 0.06 -3.78 -20.52
C TYR A 175 0.18 -4.27 -21.96
N THR A 176 -0.08 -3.37 -22.91
CA THR A 176 0.06 -3.66 -24.35
C THR A 176 1.49 -4.06 -24.70
N GLY A 177 1.66 -4.93 -25.70
CA GLY A 177 2.98 -5.37 -26.17
C GLY A 177 3.53 -6.64 -25.50
N SER A 178 2.86 -7.18 -24.47
CA SER A 178 3.14 -8.53 -23.98
C SER A 178 1.86 -9.25 -23.53
N ASN A 179 1.80 -10.55 -23.78
CA ASN A 179 0.77 -11.46 -23.27
C ASN A 179 1.36 -12.50 -22.30
N ALA A 180 2.59 -12.28 -21.82
CA ALA A 180 3.26 -13.26 -20.99
C ALA A 180 2.56 -13.42 -19.63
N THR A 181 2.61 -14.64 -19.12
CA THR A 181 2.31 -14.94 -17.72
C THR A 181 3.59 -14.75 -16.91
N VAL A 182 3.54 -14.00 -15.82
CA VAL A 182 4.72 -13.79 -14.96
C VAL A 182 5.04 -15.02 -14.12
N ASN A 183 6.31 -15.30 -13.92
CA ASN A 183 6.78 -16.29 -12.97
C ASN A 183 7.93 -15.73 -12.13
N PHE A 184 7.70 -15.60 -10.82
CA PHE A 184 8.65 -15.05 -9.87
C PHE A 184 9.50 -16.12 -9.14
N GLY A 185 9.22 -17.41 -9.35
CA GLY A 185 10.05 -18.50 -8.81
C GLY A 185 11.46 -18.51 -9.41
N PHE A 186 12.40 -19.20 -8.76
CA PHE A 186 13.76 -19.38 -9.25
C PHE A 186 13.73 -20.02 -10.65
N ASN A 187 14.48 -19.51 -11.64
CA ASN A 187 14.35 -19.82 -13.08
C ASN A 187 13.08 -19.35 -13.81
N GLY A 188 12.11 -18.73 -13.13
CA GLY A 188 10.98 -18.08 -13.79
C GLY A 188 11.42 -16.92 -14.68
N ASN A 189 10.59 -16.55 -15.67
CA ASN A 189 10.85 -15.43 -16.57
C ASN A 189 10.99 -14.05 -15.89
N SER A 190 10.74 -13.97 -14.59
CA SER A 190 10.98 -12.80 -13.74
C SER A 190 11.53 -13.20 -12.36
N GLY A 191 12.29 -14.29 -12.28
CA GLY A 191 12.86 -14.83 -11.05
C GLY A 191 14.37 -14.66 -10.91
N GLY A 192 14.86 -14.82 -9.68
CA GLY A 192 16.27 -14.59 -9.31
C GLY A 192 17.30 -15.53 -9.95
N GLY A 193 16.85 -16.63 -10.55
CA GLY A 193 17.72 -17.56 -11.31
C GLY A 193 18.07 -17.06 -12.73
N VAL A 194 17.35 -16.05 -13.25
CA VAL A 194 17.55 -15.49 -14.59
C VAL A 194 18.19 -14.10 -14.55
N SER A 195 17.94 -13.33 -13.49
CA SER A 195 18.43 -11.97 -13.34
C SER A 195 18.59 -11.59 -11.87
N HIS A 196 19.50 -10.65 -11.58
CA HIS A 196 19.56 -9.97 -10.30
C HIS A 196 18.36 -9.02 -10.07
N ASP A 197 17.66 -8.65 -11.15
CA ASP A 197 16.48 -7.80 -11.14
C ASP A 197 15.21 -8.67 -11.04
N TYR A 198 14.78 -8.96 -9.81
CA TYR A 198 13.59 -9.76 -9.51
C TYR A 198 12.91 -9.33 -8.20
N PRO A 199 11.59 -9.56 -8.05
CA PRO A 199 10.86 -9.21 -6.83
C PRO A 199 11.18 -10.19 -5.70
N LYS A 200 12.03 -9.78 -4.75
CA LYS A 200 12.40 -10.60 -3.58
C LYS A 200 11.20 -11.15 -2.77
N PRO A 201 10.10 -10.40 -2.56
CA PRO A 201 8.94 -10.94 -1.85
C PRO A 201 8.08 -11.92 -2.66
N GLY A 202 8.38 -12.14 -3.95
CA GLY A 202 7.53 -12.93 -4.86
C GLY A 202 6.26 -12.19 -5.31
N TYR A 203 6.21 -10.87 -5.11
CA TYR A 203 5.15 -9.98 -5.54
C TYR A 203 5.71 -8.73 -6.18
N MET A 204 4.92 -8.11 -7.06
CA MET A 204 5.22 -6.83 -7.64
C MET A 204 4.09 -5.83 -7.44
N THR A 205 4.43 -4.55 -7.48
CA THR A 205 3.43 -3.48 -7.52
C THR A 205 2.88 -3.36 -8.92
N ARG A 206 1.56 -3.51 -9.07
CA ARG A 206 0.82 -3.25 -10.31
C ARG A 206 0.40 -1.80 -10.46
N LYS A 207 0.18 -1.09 -9.35
CA LYS A 207 -0.08 0.35 -9.32
C LYS A 207 0.98 1.10 -10.12
N TRP A 208 0.60 2.20 -10.78
CA TRP A 208 1.40 2.97 -11.75
C TRP A 208 1.61 2.32 -13.13
N THR A 209 1.23 1.05 -13.30
CA THR A 209 1.30 0.37 -14.59
C THR A 209 0.06 0.69 -15.42
N ASP A 210 0.28 1.37 -16.54
CA ASP A 210 -0.79 1.74 -17.46
C ASP A 210 -0.97 0.65 -18.52
N PRO A 211 -2.15 0.02 -18.61
CA PRO A 211 -2.38 -1.07 -19.54
C PRO A 211 -2.33 -0.66 -21.01
N SER A 212 -2.45 0.63 -21.33
CA SER A 212 -2.43 1.13 -22.70
C SER A 212 -1.03 1.34 -23.28
N LEU A 213 0.02 1.27 -22.45
CA LEU A 213 1.39 1.57 -22.87
C LEU A 213 2.16 0.33 -23.28
N ASN A 214 3.02 0.44 -24.31
CA ASN A 214 3.93 -0.62 -24.70
C ASN A 214 5.34 -0.40 -24.11
N THR A 215 5.52 -0.80 -22.85
CA THR A 215 6.78 -0.61 -22.12
C THR A 215 7.94 -1.42 -22.72
N SER A 216 7.68 -2.59 -23.31
CA SER A 216 8.70 -3.38 -24.01
C SER A 216 9.24 -2.68 -25.27
N GLY A 217 8.38 -1.88 -25.92
CA GLY A 217 8.74 -0.96 -27.00
C GLY A 217 9.28 0.40 -26.55
N GLY A 218 9.53 0.60 -25.25
CA GLY A 218 10.06 1.86 -24.71
C GLY A 218 9.01 2.97 -24.55
N GLN A 219 7.71 2.64 -24.57
CA GLN A 219 6.64 3.61 -24.31
C GLN A 219 6.34 3.66 -22.82
N TRP A 220 6.78 4.75 -22.18
CA TRP A 220 6.69 4.91 -20.72
C TRP A 220 5.65 5.92 -20.27
N GLY A 221 5.03 6.66 -21.18
CA GLY A 221 3.99 7.66 -20.89
C GLY A 221 4.42 8.73 -19.87
N ASN A 222 3.44 9.42 -19.30
CA ASN A 222 3.62 10.40 -18.23
C ASN A 222 2.84 9.98 -16.99
N ILE A 223 3.15 10.60 -15.85
CA ILE A 223 2.48 10.43 -14.56
C ILE A 223 2.33 11.81 -13.91
N THR A 224 1.19 12.07 -13.25
CA THR A 224 1.07 13.13 -12.26
C THR A 224 1.18 12.47 -10.89
N TRP A 225 2.34 12.57 -10.25
CA TRP A 225 2.56 11.96 -8.93
C TRP A 225 1.80 12.77 -7.87
N PRO A 226 0.83 12.17 -7.15
CA PRO A 226 0.08 12.87 -6.11
C PRO A 226 0.99 13.13 -4.91
N ILE A 227 1.21 14.40 -4.58
CA ILE A 227 1.84 14.81 -3.32
C ILE A 227 0.75 14.89 -2.25
N PHE A 228 -0.39 15.52 -2.58
CA PHE A 228 -1.64 15.49 -1.85
C PHE A 228 -2.80 15.21 -2.80
N ARG A 229 -3.71 14.34 -2.38
CA ARG A 229 -4.98 14.08 -3.06
C ARG A 229 -6.14 13.99 -2.08
N TYR A 230 -7.35 14.22 -2.56
CA TYR A 230 -8.53 14.40 -1.73
C TYR A 230 -8.83 13.23 -0.77
N ALA A 231 -8.64 11.97 -1.17
CA ALA A 231 -8.84 10.86 -0.22
C ALA A 231 -7.90 10.93 0.99
N GLU A 232 -6.68 11.46 0.85
CA GLU A 232 -5.79 11.70 2.00
C GLU A 232 -6.37 12.73 2.96
N ILE A 233 -7.04 13.77 2.44
CA ILE A 233 -7.71 14.79 3.25
C ILE A 233 -8.88 14.19 4.03
N LEU A 234 -9.71 13.37 3.38
CA LEU A 234 -10.79 12.66 4.05
C LEU A 234 -10.27 11.75 5.16
N LEU A 235 -9.21 10.99 4.88
CA LEU A 235 -8.58 10.10 5.86
C LEU A 235 -7.92 10.86 7.01
N ASN A 236 -7.27 12.00 6.74
CA ASN A 236 -6.73 12.87 7.79
C ASN A 236 -7.86 13.43 8.66
N TYR A 237 -9.00 13.81 8.06
CA TYR A 237 -10.14 14.36 8.77
C TYR A 237 -10.77 13.35 9.72
N VAL A 238 -11.07 12.13 9.24
CA VAL A 238 -11.69 11.09 10.08
C VAL A 238 -10.73 10.56 11.14
N GLU A 239 -9.42 10.50 10.88
CA GLU A 239 -8.41 10.17 11.89
C GLU A 239 -8.42 11.24 13.00
N ALA A 240 -8.34 12.51 12.64
CA ALA A 240 -8.33 13.60 13.61
C ALA A 240 -9.63 13.70 14.41
N LEU A 241 -10.79 13.50 13.76
CA LEU A 241 -12.07 13.43 14.44
C LEU A 241 -12.14 12.23 15.38
N ASN A 242 -11.68 11.05 14.98
CA ASN A 242 -11.68 9.88 15.87
C ASN A 242 -10.91 10.16 17.17
N GLU A 243 -9.80 10.88 17.10
CA GLU A 243 -8.98 11.22 18.28
C GLU A 243 -9.58 12.34 19.15
N TYR A 244 -10.34 13.27 18.56
CA TYR A 244 -10.87 14.45 19.24
C TYR A 244 -12.35 14.33 19.65
N ASP A 245 -13.19 13.81 18.75
CA ASP A 245 -14.64 13.66 18.86
C ASP A 245 -15.11 12.33 18.24
N PRO A 246 -14.85 11.17 18.89
CA PRO A 246 -15.08 9.83 18.31
C PRO A 246 -16.54 9.48 17.99
N ASN A 247 -17.50 10.29 18.43
CA ASN A 247 -18.92 10.11 18.12
C ASN A 247 -19.39 10.98 16.95
N ASN A 248 -18.48 11.72 16.32
CA ASN A 248 -18.83 12.60 15.22
C ASN A 248 -19.33 11.79 14.01
N PRO A 249 -20.54 12.07 13.47
CA PRO A 249 -21.09 11.33 12.34
C PRO A 249 -20.27 11.47 11.05
N ASP A 250 -19.45 12.52 10.93
CA ASP A 250 -18.58 12.72 9.78
C ASP A 250 -17.49 11.64 9.67
N ILE A 251 -17.14 10.95 10.77
CA ILE A 251 -16.20 9.82 10.76
C ILE A 251 -16.72 8.73 9.83
N LEU A 252 -17.95 8.27 10.03
CA LEU A 252 -18.54 7.22 9.19
C LEU A 252 -18.73 7.73 7.76
N ARG A 253 -19.27 8.94 7.61
CA ARG A 253 -19.54 9.52 6.30
C ARG A 253 -18.29 9.54 5.40
N TYR A 254 -17.23 10.25 5.82
CA TYR A 254 -16.07 10.46 4.94
C TYR A 254 -15.19 9.22 4.82
N LEU A 255 -15.20 8.32 5.82
CA LEU A 255 -14.56 7.01 5.69
C LEU A 255 -15.28 6.16 4.63
N ASN A 256 -16.62 6.14 4.67
CA ASN A 256 -17.42 5.39 3.71
C ASN A 256 -17.39 6.01 2.30
N GLU A 257 -17.22 7.33 2.15
CA GLU A 257 -16.99 7.93 0.82
C GLU A 257 -15.75 7.32 0.12
N VAL A 258 -14.66 7.07 0.86
CA VAL A 258 -13.45 6.40 0.33
C VAL A 258 -13.71 4.92 0.04
N ARG A 259 -14.39 4.21 0.96
CA ARG A 259 -14.71 2.78 0.83
C ARG A 259 -15.65 2.50 -0.34
N ASP A 260 -16.71 3.29 -0.48
CA ASP A 260 -17.69 3.19 -1.56
C ASP A 260 -17.04 3.48 -2.93
N ARG A 261 -16.18 4.52 -3.04
CA ARG A 261 -15.41 4.74 -4.27
C ARG A 261 -14.61 3.48 -4.64
N ALA A 262 -14.01 2.84 -3.65
CA ALA A 262 -13.23 1.62 -3.83
C ALA A 262 -14.07 0.34 -3.96
N GLY A 263 -15.40 0.41 -3.85
CA GLY A 263 -16.31 -0.72 -3.98
C GLY A 263 -16.23 -1.67 -2.78
N VAL A 264 -15.92 -1.13 -1.61
CA VAL A 264 -15.83 -1.84 -0.34
C VAL A 264 -17.05 -1.47 0.51
N PRO A 265 -17.73 -2.45 1.14
CA PRO A 265 -18.90 -2.15 1.98
C PRO A 265 -18.61 -1.15 3.10
N ASP A 266 -19.65 -0.43 3.52
CA ASP A 266 -19.59 0.57 4.59
C ASP A 266 -19.03 -0.03 5.88
N ILE A 267 -18.28 0.78 6.62
CA ILE A 267 -17.46 0.27 7.73
C ILE A 267 -18.34 -0.31 8.86
N GLU A 268 -19.49 0.29 9.13
CA GLU A 268 -20.42 -0.13 10.17
C GLU A 268 -21.17 -1.42 9.83
N ASP A 269 -21.37 -1.70 8.54
CA ASP A 269 -22.00 -2.94 8.08
C ASP A 269 -21.08 -4.15 8.31
N VAL A 270 -19.77 -3.93 8.30
CA VAL A 270 -18.73 -4.96 8.48
C VAL A 270 -18.22 -5.02 9.92
N TYR A 271 -18.06 -3.86 10.56
CA TYR A 271 -17.44 -3.67 11.88
C TYR A 271 -18.32 -2.80 12.77
N ALA A 272 -19.54 -3.27 13.05
CA ALA A 272 -20.48 -2.56 13.93
C ALA A 272 -19.91 -2.27 15.34
N ASP A 273 -18.94 -3.07 15.80
CA ASP A 273 -18.23 -2.89 17.08
C ASP A 273 -17.32 -1.65 17.11
N ALA A 274 -17.01 -1.07 15.94
CA ALA A 274 -16.18 0.13 15.82
C ALA A 274 -16.95 1.43 16.03
N VAL A 275 -18.28 1.43 15.85
CA VAL A 275 -19.10 2.65 15.92
C VAL A 275 -19.11 3.19 17.35
N GLY A 276 -18.56 4.40 17.54
CA GLY A 276 -18.39 5.02 18.86
C GLY A 276 -17.26 4.43 19.71
N ASN A 277 -16.50 3.45 19.18
CA ASN A 277 -15.32 2.88 19.84
C ASN A 277 -14.05 3.45 19.21
N GLN A 278 -13.46 4.45 19.87
CA GLN A 278 -12.29 5.18 19.38
C GLN A 278 -11.12 4.25 19.00
N ASP A 279 -10.76 3.30 19.86
CA ASP A 279 -9.60 2.42 19.64
C ASP A 279 -9.84 1.52 18.43
N ARG A 280 -11.04 0.93 18.35
CA ARG A 280 -11.39 0.04 17.25
C ARG A 280 -11.49 0.78 15.92
N MET A 281 -12.10 1.96 15.91
CA MET A 281 -12.20 2.80 14.72
C MET A 281 -10.82 3.32 14.29
N ARG A 282 -9.92 3.66 15.22
CA ARG A 282 -8.52 4.04 14.93
C ARG A 282 -7.82 2.93 14.14
N GLU A 283 -7.93 1.68 14.57
CA GLU A 283 -7.35 0.54 13.85
C GLU A 283 -7.86 0.44 12.40
N LEU A 284 -9.16 0.60 12.20
CA LEU A 284 -9.80 0.50 10.88
C LEU A 284 -9.42 1.68 9.97
N ILE A 285 -9.40 2.91 10.49
CA ILE A 285 -8.92 4.09 9.76
C ILE A 285 -7.46 3.89 9.32
N ARG A 286 -6.59 3.37 10.21
CA ARG A 286 -5.19 3.08 9.87
C ARG A 286 -5.05 2.00 8.80
N LYS A 287 -5.93 0.97 8.81
CA LYS A 287 -5.97 -0.07 7.76
C LYS A 287 -6.44 0.52 6.43
N GLU A 288 -7.50 1.31 6.43
CA GLU A 288 -8.02 1.98 5.24
C GLU A 288 -6.96 2.91 4.63
N ARG A 289 -6.28 3.72 5.45
CA ARG A 289 -5.18 4.59 5.02
C ARG A 289 -4.02 3.82 4.38
N ARG A 290 -3.64 2.68 4.98
CA ARG A 290 -2.57 1.81 4.46
C ARG A 290 -2.89 1.25 3.07
N VAL A 291 -4.15 0.90 2.82
CA VAL A 291 -4.62 0.36 1.54
C VAL A 291 -4.79 1.47 0.50
N GLU A 292 -5.51 2.52 0.87
CA GLU A 292 -5.86 3.61 -0.05
C GLU A 292 -4.60 4.28 -0.60
N LEU A 293 -3.65 4.63 0.28
CA LEU A 293 -2.42 5.36 -0.04
C LEU A 293 -1.20 4.45 -0.25
N ALA A 294 -1.42 3.16 -0.51
CA ALA A 294 -0.34 2.21 -0.77
C ALA A 294 0.54 2.69 -1.94
N PHE A 295 1.86 2.65 -1.76
CA PHE A 295 2.87 3.06 -2.74
C PHE A 295 2.81 4.54 -3.16
N GLU A 296 2.34 5.42 -2.26
CA GLU A 296 2.31 6.89 -2.44
C GLU A 296 3.21 7.64 -1.43
N ASN A 297 4.25 6.99 -0.91
CA ASN A 297 5.20 7.55 0.06
C ASN A 297 4.60 8.01 1.42
N LYS A 298 3.45 7.43 1.83
CA LYS A 298 2.79 7.78 3.11
C LYS A 298 3.20 6.87 4.27
N ARG A 299 3.26 5.55 4.02
CA ARG A 299 3.46 4.54 5.08
C ARG A 299 4.69 4.77 5.96
N PHE A 300 5.80 5.25 5.39
CA PHE A 300 7.02 5.57 6.14
C PHE A 300 6.77 6.59 7.26
N PHE A 301 5.96 7.62 6.99
CA PHE A 301 5.60 8.65 7.95
C PHE A 301 4.46 8.19 8.87
N ASP A 302 3.48 7.47 8.33
CA ASP A 302 2.36 6.94 9.12
C ASP A 302 2.86 6.06 10.28
N THR A 303 3.76 5.09 10.01
CA THR A 303 4.26 4.19 11.08
C THR A 303 5.06 4.92 12.15
N ARG A 304 5.76 5.99 11.78
CA ARG A 304 6.57 6.81 12.70
C ARG A 304 5.70 7.72 13.55
N THR A 305 4.74 8.42 12.95
CA THR A 305 3.84 9.33 13.67
C THR A 305 2.88 8.59 14.58
N TRP A 306 2.51 7.36 14.22
CA TRP A 306 1.74 6.46 15.07
C TRP A 306 2.57 5.71 16.12
N MET A 307 3.90 5.85 16.10
CA MET A 307 4.83 5.14 16.99
C MET A 307 4.69 3.61 16.96
N ILE A 308 4.39 3.05 15.77
CA ILE A 308 4.27 1.59 15.55
C ILE A 308 5.41 1.03 14.71
N ALA A 309 6.39 1.84 14.31
CA ALA A 309 7.45 1.41 13.40
C ALA A 309 8.33 0.31 13.99
N GLU A 310 8.55 0.29 15.31
CA GLU A 310 9.22 -0.82 15.99
C GLU A 310 8.51 -2.17 15.80
N GLU A 311 7.17 -2.15 15.72
CA GLU A 311 6.34 -3.34 15.56
C GLU A 311 6.23 -3.78 14.10
N VAL A 312 6.15 -2.84 13.16
CA VAL A 312 5.75 -3.14 11.77
C VAL A 312 6.85 -2.93 10.73
N ASP A 313 7.90 -2.17 11.04
CA ASP A 313 9.03 -1.92 10.13
C ASP A 313 10.29 -2.74 10.51
N GLY A 314 10.31 -3.34 11.71
CA GLY A 314 11.35 -4.27 12.18
C GLY A 314 10.94 -5.74 12.05
N GLY A 315 11.92 -6.65 12.20
CA GLY A 315 11.69 -8.08 12.23
C GLY A 315 11.57 -8.75 10.85
N PRO A 316 11.05 -10.00 10.80
CA PRO A 316 10.95 -10.76 9.57
C PRO A 316 9.94 -10.16 8.60
N MET A 317 10.38 -9.93 7.36
CA MET A 317 9.54 -9.52 6.23
C MET A 317 9.24 -10.72 5.37
N TRP A 318 7.95 -11.00 5.20
CA TRP A 318 7.47 -12.22 4.58
C TRP A 318 7.11 -12.00 3.11
N GLY A 319 7.19 -13.07 2.33
CA GLY A 319 6.85 -13.14 0.92
C GLY A 319 6.55 -14.59 0.51
N MET A 320 6.49 -14.84 -0.79
CA MET A 320 6.44 -16.19 -1.38
C MET A 320 7.84 -16.75 -1.59
N ASP A 321 7.99 -18.07 -1.68
CA ASP A 321 9.28 -18.74 -1.86
C ASP A 321 9.86 -18.52 -3.26
N THR A 322 10.58 -17.41 -3.43
CA THR A 322 11.28 -17.09 -4.69
C THR A 322 12.46 -18.01 -4.99
N SER A 323 12.87 -18.89 -4.06
CA SER A 323 13.91 -19.90 -4.28
C SER A 323 13.38 -21.17 -4.95
N SER A 324 12.06 -21.33 -5.02
CA SER A 324 11.41 -22.46 -5.68
C SER A 324 11.70 -22.50 -7.18
N ALA A 325 12.46 -23.50 -7.61
CA ALA A 325 12.97 -23.61 -8.97
C ALA A 325 11.94 -24.15 -9.97
N ALA A 326 11.70 -23.39 -11.04
CA ALA A 326 10.98 -23.85 -12.21
C ALA A 326 11.85 -24.83 -13.04
N PRO A 327 11.23 -25.73 -13.84
CA PRO A 327 11.95 -26.80 -14.53
C PRO A 327 13.01 -26.34 -15.54
N SER A 328 12.93 -25.10 -16.01
CA SER A 328 13.88 -24.53 -16.97
C SER A 328 13.98 -23.01 -16.83
N PRO A 329 15.09 -22.38 -17.24
CA PRO A 329 15.22 -20.94 -17.29
C PRO A 329 14.13 -20.28 -18.15
N ASN A 330 13.63 -19.13 -17.70
CA ASN A 330 12.54 -18.38 -18.32
C ASN A 330 11.18 -19.11 -18.37
N ALA A 331 10.95 -20.09 -17.50
CA ALA A 331 9.66 -20.77 -17.44
C ALA A 331 8.53 -19.80 -17.08
N ALA A 332 7.38 -19.95 -17.75
CA ALA A 332 6.16 -19.16 -17.48
C ALA A 332 5.23 -19.79 -16.43
N THR A 333 5.49 -21.05 -16.03
CA THR A 333 4.69 -21.78 -15.03
C THR A 333 5.30 -21.65 -13.65
N THR A 334 4.50 -21.17 -12.69
CA THR A 334 4.91 -21.03 -11.29
C THR A 334 4.98 -22.42 -10.62
N PRO A 335 6.09 -22.80 -9.97
CA PRO A 335 6.19 -24.06 -9.21
C PRO A 335 5.23 -24.09 -8.02
N ASP A 336 4.73 -25.27 -7.62
CA ASP A 336 3.78 -25.35 -6.50
C ASP A 336 4.42 -24.96 -5.15
N THR A 337 5.71 -25.20 -4.95
CA THR A 337 6.42 -24.83 -3.71
C THR A 337 6.62 -23.31 -3.56
N PHE A 338 6.48 -22.54 -4.64
CA PHE A 338 6.57 -21.08 -4.61
C PHE A 338 5.55 -20.47 -3.64
N TRP A 339 4.39 -21.10 -3.50
CA TRP A 339 3.26 -20.56 -2.72
C TRP A 339 3.42 -20.67 -1.20
N ASN A 340 4.56 -21.17 -0.73
CA ASN A 340 4.89 -21.18 0.68
C ASN A 340 5.32 -19.78 1.15
N ARG A 341 4.76 -19.32 2.27
CA ARG A 341 5.26 -18.13 2.96
C ARG A 341 6.70 -18.35 3.41
N THR A 342 7.58 -17.42 3.07
CA THR A 342 8.98 -17.43 3.50
C THR A 342 9.44 -16.03 3.92
N VAL A 343 10.41 -15.97 4.83
CA VAL A 343 11.08 -14.71 5.18
C VAL A 343 12.09 -14.39 4.09
N PHE A 344 11.88 -13.29 3.36
CA PHE A 344 12.79 -12.86 2.29
C PHE A 344 13.84 -11.84 2.79
N GLU A 345 13.59 -11.20 3.93
CA GLU A 345 14.46 -10.21 4.57
C GLU A 345 14.13 -10.13 6.07
N THR A 346 15.12 -9.86 6.92
CA THR A 346 14.90 -9.48 8.33
C THR A 346 15.40 -8.06 8.54
N ARG A 347 14.52 -7.16 8.96
CA ARG A 347 14.82 -5.75 9.17
C ARG A 347 15.13 -5.45 10.63
N VAL A 348 15.94 -4.42 10.86
CA VAL A 348 16.21 -3.89 12.19
C VAL A 348 15.59 -2.50 12.31
N PHE A 349 14.69 -2.36 13.26
CA PHE A 349 14.15 -1.06 13.67
C PHE A 349 14.45 -0.86 15.15
N GLU A 350 15.10 0.26 15.48
CA GLU A 350 15.46 0.66 16.84
C GLU A 350 14.84 2.03 17.12
N PRO A 351 14.62 2.44 18.39
CA PRO A 351 14.08 3.76 18.72
C PRO A 351 14.79 4.94 18.05
N LYS A 352 16.10 4.83 17.75
CA LYS A 352 16.83 5.89 17.01
C LYS A 352 16.33 6.08 15.56
N HIS A 353 15.74 5.04 14.94
CA HIS A 353 15.29 5.06 13.53
C HIS A 353 13.97 5.82 13.30
N TYR A 354 13.32 6.33 14.36
CA TYR A 354 12.20 7.27 14.21
C TYR A 354 12.62 8.59 13.56
N LEU A 355 13.89 9.00 13.73
CA LEU A 355 14.42 10.25 13.20
C LEU A 355 15.72 10.02 12.44
N TYR A 356 15.99 10.86 11.45
CA TYR A 356 17.27 10.84 10.74
C TYR A 356 18.38 11.45 11.61
N PRO A 357 19.61 10.92 11.56
CA PRO A 357 20.74 11.57 12.20
C PRO A 357 21.04 12.90 11.53
N PHE A 358 21.43 13.90 12.31
CA PHE A 358 22.15 15.04 11.76
C PHE A 358 23.54 14.59 11.31
N HIS A 359 23.98 15.09 10.15
CA HIS A 359 25.27 14.75 9.59
C HIS A 359 26.39 15.26 10.52
N GLN A 360 27.42 14.45 10.82
CA GLN A 360 28.49 14.80 11.78
C GLN A 360 29.13 16.16 11.50
N ARG A 361 29.37 16.47 10.22
CA ARG A 361 29.92 17.79 9.80
C ARG A 361 29.06 18.98 10.25
N GLU A 362 27.75 18.83 10.36
CA GLU A 362 26.85 19.88 10.84
C GLU A 362 26.99 20.09 12.34
N LEU A 363 27.10 19.01 13.12
CA LEU A 363 27.39 19.05 14.55
C LEU A 363 28.80 19.61 14.84
N ASP A 364 29.75 19.35 13.94
CA ASP A 364 31.11 19.90 14.05
C ASP A 364 31.13 21.41 13.85
N ARG A 365 30.30 21.90 12.92
CA ARG A 365 30.20 23.32 12.56
C ARG A 365 29.35 24.13 13.54
N ASN A 366 28.25 23.57 14.02
CA ASN A 366 27.32 24.26 14.92
C ASN A 366 27.16 23.49 16.23
N LYS A 367 27.85 23.95 17.27
CA LYS A 367 27.83 23.33 18.60
C LYS A 367 26.50 23.49 19.34
N LEU A 368 25.62 24.37 18.87
CA LEU A 368 24.28 24.55 19.44
C LEU A 368 23.27 23.46 19.00
N ILE A 369 23.64 22.60 18.04
CA ILE A 369 22.76 21.52 17.57
C ILE A 369 23.00 20.27 18.42
N THR A 370 21.97 19.78 19.09
CA THR A 370 21.96 18.45 19.72
C THR A 370 21.58 17.38 18.70
N GLN A 371 22.27 16.23 18.74
CA GLN A 371 21.94 15.08 17.90
C GLN A 371 20.60 14.44 18.30
N ASN A 372 19.91 13.83 17.34
CA ASN A 372 18.72 13.03 17.59
C ASN A 372 19.05 11.80 18.45
N TYR A 373 18.06 11.34 19.24
CA TYR A 373 18.25 10.25 20.21
C TYR A 373 18.88 9.00 19.58
N GLY A 374 19.99 8.53 20.17
CA GLY A 374 20.65 7.27 19.81
C GLY A 374 21.57 7.30 18.59
N TRP A 375 21.77 8.46 17.95
CA TRP A 375 22.66 8.64 16.79
C TRP A 375 24.01 9.26 17.12
#